data_AF-A0A3D4D0H2-F1
#
_entry.id   AF-A0A3D4D0H2-F1
#
_cell.length_a   1.000
_cell.length_b   1.000
_cell.length_c   1.000
_cell.angle_alpha   90.00
_cell.angle_beta   90.00
_cell.angle_gamma   90.00
#
_symmetry.space_group_name_H-M   'P 1'
#
loop_
_entity.id
_entity.type
_entity.pdbx_description
1 polymer ?
#
loop_
_entity_poly.entity_id
_entity_poly.type
_entity_poly.pdbx_seq_one_letter_code
_entity_poly.pdbx_strand_id
1 'polypeptide(L)'
;ASIIQPAQWMRFYAARDSKTLRRAAIAFSTILPVCFIFGVFLVGLGGRVLYEPEMIDGVVHLPDGSKTDQILIHVIQDYFPEMFGTIGLVLVSLILVAVMAASMSTADSNLHAVSAIVTRDLYHPYRKKSSERERTWIGRLVIIVATIAAATITFAGKDLRGLLDTITAFFFLAMAFSAQLVPITFDMIFLRRGSRRGAIAGLAAGLLTVCLFPPLGQLLLGGEGWVLKGTTTLKGLLDVGMCGIIVNVAVFILVSFFSPRPEKSHREEFARDLKEVS
;
A
#
# COMPACT_ATOMS: atom_id res chain seq x y z
N ALA A 1 -8.42 0.27 -1.88
CA ALA A 1 -6.97 0.04 -2.11
C ALA A 1 -6.67 -1.32 -2.72
N SER A 2 -7.28 -2.42 -2.24
CA SER A 2 -7.05 -3.78 -2.77
C SER A 2 -7.35 -3.93 -4.26
N ILE A 3 -8.37 -3.23 -4.77
CA ILE A 3 -8.70 -3.25 -6.20
C ILE A 3 -7.87 -2.23 -6.98
N ILE A 4 -6.66 -1.82 -6.61
CA ILE A 4 -5.78 -1.06 -7.53
C ILE A 4 -4.34 -1.58 -7.52
N GLN A 5 -3.94 -2.22 -6.42
CA GLN A 5 -2.57 -2.72 -6.29
C GLN A 5 -2.34 -3.92 -7.22
N PRO A 6 -1.29 -3.90 -8.07
CA PRO A 6 -1.01 -4.98 -9.02
C PRO A 6 -0.94 -6.37 -8.37
N ALA A 7 -0.33 -6.46 -7.17
CA ALA A 7 -0.22 -7.70 -6.40
C ALA A 7 -1.59 -8.34 -6.09
N GLN A 8 -2.62 -7.54 -5.88
CA GLN A 8 -3.96 -8.02 -5.52
C GLN A 8 -4.76 -8.41 -6.77
N TRP A 9 -4.68 -7.63 -7.84
CA TRP A 9 -5.36 -7.93 -9.10
C TRP A 9 -4.86 -9.21 -9.78
N MET A 10 -3.55 -9.48 -9.74
CA MET A 10 -3.01 -10.74 -10.26
C MET A 10 -3.65 -11.96 -9.59
N ARG A 11 -3.99 -11.87 -8.30
CA ARG A 11 -4.69 -12.94 -7.58
C ARG A 11 -6.14 -13.09 -8.03
N PHE A 12 -6.80 -11.99 -8.40
CA PHE A 12 -8.15 -12.04 -8.95
C PHE A 12 -8.19 -12.72 -10.32
N TYR A 13 -7.17 -12.51 -11.17
CA TYR A 13 -7.07 -13.20 -12.46
C TYR A 13 -6.74 -14.69 -12.35
N ALA A 14 -6.14 -15.12 -11.23
CA ALA A 14 -5.89 -16.53 -10.96
C ALA A 14 -7.12 -17.28 -10.40
N ALA A 15 -8.22 -16.57 -10.10
CA ALA A 15 -9.43 -17.21 -9.59
C ALA A 15 -10.11 -18.07 -10.67
N ARG A 16 -10.53 -19.28 -10.30
CA ARG A 16 -11.16 -20.24 -11.21
C ARG A 16 -12.49 -19.76 -11.79
N ASP A 17 -13.26 -19.02 -11.00
CA ASP A 17 -14.59 -18.56 -11.35
C ASP A 17 -14.99 -17.31 -10.55
N SER A 18 -15.96 -16.55 -11.08
CA SER A 18 -16.43 -15.30 -10.49
C SER A 18 -17.11 -15.48 -9.12
N LYS A 19 -17.74 -16.63 -8.86
CA LYS A 19 -18.38 -16.91 -7.56
C LYS A 19 -17.33 -17.12 -6.47
N THR A 20 -16.26 -17.85 -6.77
CA THR A 20 -15.12 -18.03 -5.87
C THR A 20 -14.45 -16.69 -5.56
N LEU A 21 -14.21 -15.87 -6.58
CA LEU A 21 -13.68 -14.52 -6.40
C LEU A 21 -14.58 -13.66 -5.50
N ARG A 22 -15.90 -13.67 -5.72
CA ARG A 22 -16.86 -12.91 -4.91
C ARG A 22 -16.86 -13.37 -3.45
N ARG A 23 -16.84 -14.69 -3.21
CA ARG A 23 -16.79 -15.24 -1.85
C ARG A 23 -15.51 -14.85 -1.13
N ALA A 24 -14.36 -14.98 -1.80
CA ALA A 24 -13.07 -14.58 -1.24
C ALA A 24 -13.03 -13.07 -0.94
N ALA A 25 -13.55 -12.23 -1.83
CA ALA A 25 -13.62 -10.79 -1.63
C ALA A 25 -14.50 -10.41 -0.43
N ILE A 26 -15.69 -11.02 -0.28
CA ILE A 26 -16.58 -10.77 0.86
C ILE A 26 -15.94 -11.26 2.16
N ALA A 27 -15.34 -12.46 2.16
CA ALA A 27 -14.65 -13.00 3.31
C ALA A 27 -13.50 -12.07 3.75
N PHE A 28 -12.65 -11.65 2.82
CA PHE A 28 -11.58 -10.70 3.09
C PHE A 28 -12.12 -9.36 3.61
N SER A 29 -13.15 -8.81 2.97
CA SER A 29 -13.75 -7.53 3.36
C SER A 29 -14.45 -7.56 4.71
N THR A 30 -14.87 -8.73 5.20
CA THR A 30 -15.58 -8.86 6.48
C THR A 30 -14.63 -9.27 7.59
N ILE A 31 -13.82 -10.30 7.35
CA ILE A 31 -12.91 -10.88 8.35
C ILE A 31 -11.81 -9.88 8.70
N LEU A 32 -11.22 -9.21 7.71
CA LEU A 32 -10.08 -8.33 7.95
C LEU A 32 -10.45 -7.16 8.88
N PRO A 33 -11.51 -6.37 8.63
CA PRO A 33 -11.89 -5.30 9.57
C PRO A 33 -12.23 -5.82 10.97
N VAL A 34 -12.91 -6.98 11.07
CA VAL A 34 -13.20 -7.60 12.37
C VAL A 34 -11.89 -7.95 13.10
N CYS A 35 -10.91 -8.57 12.43
CA CYS A 35 -9.61 -8.85 13.02
C CYS A 35 -8.85 -7.57 13.45
N PHE A 36 -8.97 -6.47 12.69
CA PHE A 36 -8.35 -5.20 13.06
C PHE A 36 -9.05 -4.55 14.28
N ILE A 37 -10.38 -4.55 14.30
CA ILE A 37 -11.17 -3.94 15.38
C ILE A 37 -11.07 -4.75 16.68
N PHE A 38 -11.12 -6.07 16.61
CA PHE A 38 -11.09 -6.90 17.81
C PHE A 38 -9.67 -7.36 18.19
N GLY A 39 -8.80 -7.61 17.22
CA GLY A 39 -7.43 -8.03 17.49
C GLY A 39 -6.52 -6.85 17.80
N VAL A 40 -6.25 -6.04 16.78
CA VAL A 40 -5.22 -4.98 16.86
C VAL A 40 -5.63 -3.86 17.82
N PHE A 41 -6.87 -3.39 17.74
CA PHE A 41 -7.32 -2.25 18.55
C PHE A 41 -7.44 -2.60 20.03
N LEU A 42 -7.95 -3.79 20.40
CA LEU A 42 -8.00 -4.21 21.80
C LEU A 42 -6.60 -4.42 22.38
N VAL A 43 -5.67 -5.01 21.63
CA VAL A 43 -4.27 -5.14 22.06
C VAL A 43 -3.63 -3.77 22.25
N GLY A 44 -3.87 -2.81 21.34
CA GLY A 44 -3.33 -1.46 21.47
C GLY A 44 -3.88 -0.70 22.68
N LEU A 45 -5.19 -0.78 22.92
CA LEU A 45 -5.83 -0.17 24.09
C LEU A 45 -5.38 -0.83 25.40
N GLY A 46 -5.37 -2.16 25.46
CA GLY A 46 -4.93 -2.92 26.63
C GLY A 46 -3.45 -2.65 26.92
N GLY A 47 -2.62 -2.72 25.89
CA GLY A 47 -1.20 -2.41 25.98
C GLY A 47 -0.94 -0.99 26.49
N ARG A 48 -1.70 0.02 26.05
CA ARG A 48 -1.57 1.39 26.56
C ARG A 48 -1.84 1.52 28.06
N VAL A 49 -2.72 0.69 28.60
CA VAL A 49 -3.02 0.67 30.05
C VAL A 49 -1.91 -0.03 30.83
N LEU A 50 -1.31 -1.07 30.26
CA LEU A 50 -0.26 -1.87 30.90
C LEU A 50 1.12 -1.20 30.81
N TYR A 51 1.39 -0.53 29.70
CA TYR A 51 2.63 0.19 29.42
C TYR A 51 2.27 1.66 29.21
N GLU A 52 2.35 2.44 30.29
CA GLU A 52 2.08 3.88 30.22
C GLU A 52 3.10 4.54 29.28
N PRO A 53 2.66 5.09 28.13
CA PRO A 53 3.60 5.59 27.15
C PRO A 53 4.20 6.92 27.61
N GLU A 54 5.53 7.02 27.53
CA GLU A 54 6.26 8.24 27.86
C GLU A 54 6.61 9.04 26.61
N MET A 55 6.59 10.37 26.73
CA MET A 55 6.97 11.28 25.66
C MET A 55 8.46 11.61 25.78
N ILE A 56 9.28 11.02 24.91
CA ILE A 56 10.71 11.30 24.82
C ILE A 56 10.96 11.95 23.46
N ASP A 57 11.60 13.13 23.43
CA ASP A 57 11.91 13.89 22.19
C ASP A 57 10.69 14.17 21.27
N GLY A 58 9.49 14.31 21.84
CA GLY A 58 8.25 14.54 21.08
C GLY A 58 7.70 13.30 20.37
N VAL A 59 8.27 12.13 20.63
CA VAL A 59 7.82 10.82 20.13
C VAL A 59 7.30 10.00 21.31
N VAL A 60 6.23 9.24 21.07
CA VAL A 60 5.62 8.34 22.05
C VAL A 60 6.42 7.04 22.11
N HIS A 61 7.06 6.78 23.24
CA HIS A 61 7.82 5.56 23.52
C HIS A 61 7.15 4.72 24.60
N LEU A 62 7.43 3.41 24.58
CA LEU A 62 7.12 2.54 25.72
C LEU A 62 8.13 2.83 26.86
N PRO A 63 7.83 2.45 28.12
CA PRO A 63 8.67 2.75 29.29
C PRO A 63 10.13 2.30 29.18
N ASP A 64 10.41 1.29 28.37
CA ASP A 64 11.74 0.75 28.09
C ASP A 64 12.47 1.47 26.94
N GLY A 65 11.88 2.54 26.40
CA GLY A 65 12.38 3.30 25.25
C GLY A 65 12.08 2.66 23.90
N SER A 66 11.41 1.50 23.86
CA SER A 66 11.02 0.85 22.61
C SER A 66 9.90 1.62 21.89
N LYS A 67 9.68 1.30 20.61
CA LYS A 67 8.66 1.96 19.79
C LYS A 67 7.27 1.43 20.12
N THR A 68 6.27 2.30 20.10
CA THR A 68 4.86 1.94 20.32
C THR A 68 4.35 0.81 19.40
N ASP A 69 4.91 0.68 18.19
CA ASP A 69 4.55 -0.40 17.25
C ASP A 69 4.92 -1.81 17.75
N GLN A 70 5.77 -1.92 18.77
CA GLN A 70 6.21 -3.19 19.38
C GLN A 70 5.33 -3.63 20.56
N ILE A 71 4.27 -2.89 20.88
CA ILE A 71 3.44 -3.11 22.07
C ILE A 71 2.87 -4.53 22.15
N LEU A 72 2.45 -5.12 21.02
CA LEU A 72 1.98 -6.51 20.99
C LEU A 72 3.08 -7.47 21.44
N ILE A 73 4.32 -7.24 21.01
CA ILE A 73 5.47 -8.10 21.32
C ILE A 73 5.77 -8.03 22.82
N HIS A 74 5.79 -6.84 23.41
CA HIS A 74 5.96 -6.67 24.85
C HIS A 74 4.85 -7.36 25.65
N VAL A 75 3.58 -7.10 25.29
CA VAL A 75 2.42 -7.72 25.96
C VAL A 75 2.51 -9.24 25.96
N ILE A 76 2.82 -9.87 24.82
CA ILE A 76 2.89 -11.34 24.80
C ILE A 76 4.14 -11.87 25.53
N GLN A 77 5.28 -11.17 25.46
CA GLN A 77 6.52 -11.63 26.10
C GLN A 77 6.44 -11.60 27.63
N ASP A 78 5.78 -10.58 28.20
CA ASP A 78 5.69 -10.43 29.65
C ASP A 78 4.55 -11.28 30.22
N TYR A 79 3.35 -11.20 29.64
CA TYR A 79 2.14 -11.75 30.27
C TYR A 79 1.84 -13.22 29.91
N PHE A 80 2.24 -13.71 28.73
CA PHE A 80 1.93 -15.12 28.37
C PHE A 80 2.72 -16.12 29.22
N PRO A 81 4.03 -15.94 29.46
CA PRO A 81 4.78 -16.82 30.35
C PRO A 81 4.29 -16.76 31.80
N GLU A 82 3.87 -15.59 32.28
CA GLU A 82 3.29 -15.43 33.62
C GLU A 82 1.97 -16.20 33.77
N MET A 83 1.08 -16.09 32.76
CA MET A 83 -0.25 -16.71 32.79
C MET A 83 -0.22 -18.23 32.52
N PHE A 84 0.69 -18.70 31.67
CA PHE A 84 0.69 -20.09 31.17
C PHE A 84 1.98 -20.87 31.47
N GLY A 85 2.93 -20.29 32.19
CA GLY A 85 4.23 -20.89 32.50
C GLY A 85 5.01 -21.26 31.25
N THR A 86 5.59 -22.47 31.22
CA THR A 86 6.39 -22.97 30.10
C THR A 86 5.62 -23.04 28.78
N ILE A 87 4.30 -23.31 28.83
CA ILE A 87 3.44 -23.31 27.63
C ILE A 87 3.37 -21.89 27.04
N GLY A 88 3.36 -20.86 27.90
CA GLY A 88 3.37 -19.46 27.49
C GLY A 88 4.59 -19.12 26.61
N LEU A 89 5.79 -19.57 26.98
CA LEU A 89 7.01 -19.36 26.19
C LEU A 89 6.91 -20.00 24.79
N VAL A 90 6.31 -21.20 24.70
CA VAL A 90 6.07 -21.87 23.41
C VAL A 90 5.07 -21.10 22.57
N LEU A 91 3.99 -20.59 23.17
CA LEU A 91 2.98 -19.79 22.48
C LEU A 91 3.56 -18.47 21.95
N VAL A 92 4.35 -17.76 22.76
CA VAL A 92 5.06 -16.54 22.32
C VAL A 92 5.95 -16.84 21.12
N SER A 93 6.75 -17.90 21.20
CA SER A 93 7.63 -18.30 20.10
C SER A 93 6.84 -18.62 18.83
N LEU A 94 5.74 -19.35 18.96
CA LEU A 94 4.86 -19.69 17.83
C LEU A 94 4.23 -18.43 17.19
N ILE A 95 3.77 -17.48 18.01
CA ILE A 95 3.20 -16.21 17.54
C ILE A 95 4.26 -15.39 16.79
N LEU A 96 5.46 -15.26 17.34
CA LEU A 96 6.55 -14.53 16.68
C LEU A 96 6.92 -15.17 15.34
N VAL A 97 7.02 -16.50 15.29
CA VAL A 97 7.24 -17.24 14.03
C VAL A 97 6.10 -17.00 13.04
N ALA A 98 4.84 -16.98 13.49
CA ALA A 98 3.68 -16.71 12.64
C ALA A 98 3.71 -15.27 12.07
N VAL A 99 4.09 -14.28 12.87
CA VAL A 99 4.25 -12.88 12.43
C VAL A 99 5.38 -12.75 11.40
N MET A 100 6.50 -13.45 11.61
CA MET A 100 7.59 -13.51 10.63
C MET A 100 7.13 -14.16 9.32
N ALA A 101 6.44 -15.30 9.39
CA ALA A 101 5.91 -15.99 8.22
C ALA A 101 4.90 -15.11 7.45
N ALA A 102 4.01 -14.40 8.15
CA ALA A 102 3.07 -13.47 7.53
C ALA A 102 3.79 -12.30 6.83
N SER A 103 4.82 -11.73 7.46
CA SER A 103 5.66 -10.68 6.86
C SER A 103 6.38 -11.16 5.61
N MET A 104 6.96 -12.37 5.63
CA MET A 104 7.61 -12.99 4.46
C MET A 104 6.61 -13.20 3.31
N SER A 105 5.38 -13.62 3.59
CA SER A 105 4.36 -13.81 2.54
C SER A 105 3.98 -12.51 1.82
N THR A 106 4.02 -11.38 2.53
CA THR A 106 3.74 -10.05 1.97
C THR A 106 4.93 -9.58 1.13
N ALA A 107 6.15 -9.75 1.63
CA ALA A 107 7.37 -9.41 0.90
C ALA A 107 7.48 -10.20 -0.41
N ASP A 108 7.25 -11.51 -0.36
CA ASP A 108 7.25 -12.41 -1.52
C ASP A 108 6.26 -11.93 -2.60
N SER A 109 5.02 -11.64 -2.20
CA SER A 109 3.98 -11.17 -3.11
C SER A 109 4.33 -9.84 -3.79
N ASN A 110 4.97 -8.92 -3.05
CA ASN A 110 5.39 -7.64 -3.60
C ASN A 110 6.60 -7.80 -4.54
N LEU A 111 7.58 -8.63 -4.19
CA LEU A 111 8.73 -8.94 -5.05
C LEU A 111 8.30 -9.61 -6.36
N HIS A 112 7.35 -10.55 -6.28
CA HIS A 112 6.75 -11.17 -7.46
C HIS A 112 5.97 -10.18 -8.32
N ALA A 113 5.24 -9.23 -7.72
CA ALA A 113 4.56 -8.18 -8.46
C ALA A 113 5.54 -7.26 -9.20
N VAL A 114 6.62 -6.83 -8.55
CA VAL A 114 7.68 -6.03 -9.19
C VAL A 114 8.34 -6.82 -10.32
N SER A 115 8.64 -8.10 -10.09
CA SER A 115 9.19 -9.00 -11.11
C SER A 115 8.28 -9.09 -12.35
N ALA A 116 6.97 -9.27 -12.15
CA ALA A 116 5.99 -9.33 -13.23
C ALA A 116 5.88 -8.01 -14.00
N ILE A 117 5.85 -6.87 -13.30
CA ILE A 117 5.80 -5.54 -13.93
C ILE A 117 7.07 -5.30 -14.76
N VAL A 118 8.26 -5.55 -14.20
CA VAL A 118 9.52 -5.34 -14.92
C VAL A 118 9.61 -6.24 -16.16
N THR A 119 9.25 -7.52 -16.03
CA THR A 119 9.34 -8.47 -17.16
C THR A 119 8.29 -8.23 -18.24
N ARG A 120 7.06 -7.86 -17.88
CA ARG A 120 5.95 -7.68 -18.83
C ARG A 120 5.85 -6.27 -19.38
N ASP A 121 6.07 -5.25 -18.55
CA ASP A 121 5.77 -3.86 -18.90
C ASP A 121 7.03 -3.09 -19.31
N LEU A 122 8.23 -3.50 -18.87
CA LEU A 122 9.50 -2.87 -19.27
C LEU A 122 10.31 -3.74 -20.24
N TYR A 123 10.54 -5.02 -19.90
CA TYR A 123 11.46 -5.88 -20.67
C TYR A 123 10.85 -6.38 -21.98
N HIS A 124 9.64 -6.95 -21.95
CA HIS A 124 9.00 -7.50 -23.15
C HIS A 124 8.74 -6.44 -24.25
N PRO A 125 8.26 -5.22 -23.96
CA PRO A 125 8.08 -4.19 -24.99
C PRO A 125 9.40 -3.75 -25.63
N TYR A 126 10.48 -3.71 -24.84
CA TYR A 126 11.83 -3.42 -25.32
C TYR A 126 12.40 -4.57 -26.17
N ARG A 127 12.18 -5.82 -25.77
CA ARG A 127 12.62 -7.02 -26.48
C ARG A 127 11.43 -7.91 -26.88
N LYS A 128 10.73 -7.49 -27.95
CA LYS A 128 9.51 -8.14 -28.45
C LYS A 128 9.62 -9.63 -28.82
N LYS A 129 10.85 -10.15 -29.00
CA LYS A 129 11.13 -11.57 -29.30
C LYS A 129 11.62 -12.37 -28.08
N SER A 130 11.45 -11.85 -26.87
CA SER A 130 11.88 -12.55 -25.66
C SER A 130 11.10 -13.85 -25.46
N SER A 131 11.80 -14.96 -25.22
CA SER A 131 11.15 -16.24 -24.90
C SER A 131 10.62 -16.26 -23.47
N GLU A 132 9.64 -17.13 -23.17
CA GLU A 132 9.11 -17.29 -21.80
C GLU A 132 10.19 -17.71 -20.80
N ARG A 133 11.13 -18.56 -21.23
CA ARG A 133 12.29 -18.97 -20.40
C ARG A 133 13.18 -17.78 -20.06
N GLU A 134 13.44 -16.93 -21.04
CA GLU A 134 14.22 -15.70 -20.84
C GLU A 134 13.52 -14.73 -19.88
N ARG A 135 12.22 -14.48 -20.08
CA ARG A 135 11.43 -13.60 -19.19
C ARG A 135 11.41 -14.11 -17.76
N THR A 136 11.30 -15.43 -17.57
CA THR A 136 11.36 -16.06 -16.24
C THR A 136 12.71 -15.83 -15.56
N TRP A 137 13.83 -15.95 -16.29
CA TRP A 137 15.16 -15.70 -15.75
C TRP A 137 15.38 -14.23 -15.39
N ILE A 138 14.93 -13.31 -16.24
CA ILE A 138 14.97 -11.86 -15.93
C ILE A 138 14.12 -11.58 -14.69
N GLY A 139 12.94 -12.19 -14.58
CA GLY A 139 12.09 -12.04 -13.40
C GLY A 139 12.78 -12.49 -12.10
N ARG A 140 13.49 -13.63 -12.13
CA ARG A 140 14.29 -14.10 -10.98
C ARG A 140 15.43 -13.16 -10.66
N LEU A 141 16.12 -12.62 -11.66
CA LEU A 141 17.18 -11.64 -11.48
C LEU A 141 16.66 -10.37 -10.80
N VAL A 142 15.49 -9.87 -11.21
CA VAL A 142 14.84 -8.70 -10.58
C VAL A 142 14.56 -8.96 -9.10
N ILE A 143 14.07 -10.15 -8.75
CA ILE A 143 13.83 -10.53 -7.35
C ILE A 143 15.14 -10.52 -6.55
N ILE A 144 16.20 -11.15 -7.07
CA ILE A 144 17.51 -11.20 -6.40
C ILE A 144 18.07 -9.79 -6.18
N VAL A 145 18.06 -8.95 -7.21
CA VAL A 145 18.57 -7.58 -7.13
C VAL A 145 17.76 -6.74 -6.15
N ALA A 146 16.43 -6.82 -6.18
CA ALA A 146 15.56 -6.10 -5.27
C ALA A 146 15.76 -6.54 -3.81
N THR A 147 15.90 -7.85 -3.56
CA THR A 147 16.17 -8.39 -2.23
C THR A 147 17.53 -7.95 -1.70
N ILE A 148 18.58 -7.98 -2.53
CA ILE A 148 19.91 -7.49 -2.13
C ILE A 148 19.84 -6.00 -1.81
N ALA A 149 19.20 -5.19 -2.65
CA ALA A 149 19.06 -3.75 -2.41
C ALA A 149 18.31 -3.47 -1.09
N ALA A 150 17.20 -4.17 -0.84
CA ALA A 150 16.44 -4.03 0.41
C ALA A 150 17.27 -4.44 1.64
N ALA A 151 18.02 -5.54 1.55
CA ALA A 151 18.93 -5.98 2.61
C ALA A 151 20.03 -4.95 2.86
N THR A 152 20.68 -4.44 1.81
CA THR A 152 21.73 -3.42 1.92
C THR A 152 21.22 -2.14 2.57
N ILE A 153 20.04 -1.63 2.17
CA ILE A 153 19.42 -0.45 2.78
C ILE A 153 19.14 -0.69 4.27
N THR A 154 18.62 -1.87 4.62
CA THR A 154 18.28 -2.22 6.00
C THR A 154 19.53 -2.37 6.87
N PHE A 155 20.56 -3.06 6.38
CA PHE A 155 21.81 -3.26 7.13
C PHE A 155 22.62 -1.97 7.25
N ALA A 156 22.72 -1.16 6.19
CA ALA A 156 23.43 0.11 6.22
C ALA A 156 22.71 1.17 7.07
N GLY A 157 21.38 1.12 7.11
CA GLY A 157 20.54 2.05 7.87
C GLY A 157 20.28 1.64 9.32
N LYS A 158 20.84 0.53 9.82
CA LYS A 158 20.55 0.01 11.17
C LYS A 158 20.80 1.03 12.29
N ASP A 159 21.79 1.90 12.11
CA ASP A 159 22.20 2.93 13.09
C ASP A 159 21.52 4.29 12.80
N LEU A 160 20.79 4.41 11.68
CA LEU A 160 20.07 5.63 11.32
C LEU A 160 18.76 5.70 12.13
N ARG A 161 18.71 6.64 13.09
CA ARG A 161 17.46 7.01 13.78
C ARG A 161 16.41 7.37 12.72
N GLY A 162 15.26 6.71 12.77
CA GLY A 162 14.11 7.00 11.90
C GLY A 162 14.10 6.32 10.52
N LEU A 163 15.01 5.37 10.23
CA LEU A 163 14.95 4.61 8.97
C LEU A 163 13.60 3.91 8.78
N LEU A 164 13.13 3.20 9.81
CA LEU A 164 11.84 2.50 9.76
C LEU A 164 10.68 3.47 9.54
N ASP A 165 10.69 4.63 10.18
CA ASP A 165 9.63 5.64 10.03
C ASP A 165 9.62 6.21 8.61
N THR A 166 10.81 6.38 8.03
CA THR A 166 10.98 6.80 6.64
C THR A 166 10.46 5.74 5.66
N ILE A 167 10.81 4.46 5.85
CA ILE A 167 10.31 3.35 5.05
C ILE A 167 8.79 3.28 5.12
N THR A 168 8.22 3.37 6.33
CA THR A 168 6.77 3.40 6.56
C THR A 168 6.12 4.59 5.87
N ALA A 169 6.74 5.78 5.92
CA ALA A 169 6.23 6.96 5.24
C ALA A 169 6.21 6.79 3.70
N PHE A 170 7.26 6.21 3.12
CA PHE A 170 7.28 5.87 1.70
C PHE A 170 6.25 4.79 1.33
N PHE A 171 6.00 3.82 2.20
CA PHE A 171 4.96 2.81 1.99
C PHE A 171 3.57 3.43 1.91
N PHE A 172 3.21 4.31 2.87
CA PHE A 172 1.94 5.04 2.82
C PHE A 172 1.84 5.95 1.59
N LEU A 173 2.94 6.59 1.21
CA LEU A 173 3.01 7.40 0.00
C LEU A 173 2.76 6.56 -1.27
N ALA A 174 3.35 5.36 -1.37
CA ALA A 174 3.11 4.43 -2.47
C ALA A 174 1.64 3.98 -2.54
N MET A 175 0.98 3.81 -1.39
CA MET A 175 -0.47 3.58 -1.34
C MET A 175 -1.26 4.81 -1.81
N ALA A 176 -0.85 6.02 -1.44
CA ALA A 176 -1.48 7.27 -1.90
C ALA A 176 -1.36 7.46 -3.42
N PHE A 177 -0.24 7.09 -4.03
CA PHE A 177 -0.07 7.04 -5.49
C PHE A 177 -1.06 6.08 -6.15
N SER A 178 -1.15 4.87 -5.61
CA SER A 178 -2.10 3.86 -6.10
C SER A 178 -3.54 4.38 -5.99
N ALA A 179 -3.89 5.04 -4.88
CA ALA A 179 -5.23 5.56 -4.66
C ALA A 179 -5.67 6.60 -5.72
N GLN A 180 -4.75 7.23 -6.45
CA GLN A 180 -5.09 8.17 -7.54
C GLN A 180 -5.73 7.51 -8.77
N LEU A 181 -5.70 6.18 -8.87
CA LEU A 181 -6.45 5.47 -9.91
C LEU A 181 -7.93 5.24 -9.53
N VAL A 182 -8.32 5.45 -8.26
CA VAL A 182 -9.71 5.26 -7.81
C VAL A 182 -10.71 6.09 -8.64
N PRO A 183 -10.51 7.42 -8.84
CA PRO A 183 -11.52 8.25 -9.50
C PRO A 183 -11.83 7.81 -10.94
N ILE A 184 -10.78 7.49 -11.70
CA ILE A 184 -10.91 7.07 -13.09
C ILE A 184 -11.54 5.67 -13.20
N THR A 185 -11.14 4.73 -12.34
CA THR A 185 -11.74 3.38 -12.32
C THR A 185 -13.21 3.44 -11.91
N PHE A 186 -13.55 4.29 -10.93
CA PHE A 186 -14.93 4.50 -10.50
C PHE A 186 -15.80 5.10 -11.63
N ASP A 187 -15.29 6.13 -12.33
CA ASP A 187 -15.99 6.65 -13.50
C ASP A 187 -16.17 5.57 -14.58
N MET A 188 -15.11 4.83 -14.92
CA MET A 188 -15.17 3.81 -15.97
C MET A 188 -16.21 2.71 -15.70
N ILE A 189 -16.36 2.28 -14.44
CA ILE A 189 -17.30 1.21 -14.09
C ILE A 189 -18.74 1.74 -13.96
N PHE A 190 -18.93 2.84 -13.21
CA PHE A 190 -20.26 3.27 -12.75
C PHE A 190 -20.85 4.45 -13.53
N LEU A 191 -20.10 5.55 -13.68
CA LEU A 191 -20.64 6.81 -14.23
C LEU A 191 -20.53 6.85 -15.76
N ARG A 192 -19.40 6.39 -16.29
CA ARG A 192 -19.01 6.36 -17.70
C ARG A 192 -19.10 7.73 -18.35
N ARG A 193 -18.85 8.85 -17.63
CA ARG A 193 -19.05 10.22 -18.16
C ARG A 193 -17.74 10.93 -18.49
N GLY A 194 -16.62 10.41 -18.02
CA GLY A 194 -15.30 11.01 -18.17
C GLY A 194 -14.77 11.10 -19.60
N SER A 195 -13.76 11.95 -19.76
CA SER A 195 -13.00 12.10 -21.00
C SER A 195 -11.58 11.55 -20.83
N ARG A 196 -10.92 11.15 -21.93
CA ARG A 196 -9.52 10.69 -21.90
C ARG A 196 -8.57 11.79 -21.40
N ARG A 197 -8.81 13.04 -21.82
CA ARG A 197 -7.99 14.18 -21.40
C ARG A 197 -8.19 14.51 -19.92
N GLY A 198 -9.44 14.45 -19.45
CA GLY A 198 -9.75 14.63 -18.03
C GLY A 198 -9.15 13.55 -17.15
N ALA A 199 -9.19 12.29 -17.59
CA ALA A 199 -8.51 11.17 -16.94
C ALA A 199 -7.01 11.43 -16.75
N ILE A 200 -6.31 11.83 -17.82
CA ILE A 200 -4.86 12.10 -17.76
C ILE A 200 -4.57 13.33 -16.87
N ALA A 201 -5.33 14.41 -17.03
CA ALA A 201 -5.13 15.64 -16.26
C ALA A 201 -5.42 15.45 -14.76
N GLY A 202 -6.51 14.76 -14.42
CA GLY A 202 -6.86 14.45 -13.04
C GLY A 202 -5.81 13.56 -12.37
N LEU A 203 -5.40 12.49 -13.06
CA LEU A 203 -4.35 11.60 -12.57
C LEU A 203 -3.02 12.35 -12.36
N ALA A 204 -2.59 13.16 -13.34
CA ALA A 204 -1.38 13.96 -13.23
C ALA A 204 -1.45 14.96 -12.06
N ALA A 205 -2.57 15.67 -11.89
CA ALA A 205 -2.74 16.62 -10.80
C ALA A 205 -2.75 15.93 -9.42
N GLY A 206 -3.41 14.78 -9.30
CA GLY A 206 -3.41 13.97 -8.09
C GLY A 206 -2.01 13.46 -7.74
N LEU A 207 -1.27 12.94 -8.73
CA LEU A 207 0.10 12.47 -8.55
C LEU A 207 1.04 13.61 -8.10
N LEU A 208 0.97 14.75 -8.77
CA LEU A 208 1.76 15.93 -8.41
C LEU A 208 1.46 16.38 -6.99
N THR A 209 0.17 16.39 -6.61
CA THR A 209 -0.24 16.74 -5.24
C THR A 209 0.40 15.80 -4.23
N VAL A 210 0.36 14.48 -4.45
CA VAL A 210 0.99 13.48 -3.55
C VAL A 210 2.51 13.67 -3.48
N CYS A 211 3.18 13.99 -4.59
CA CYS A 211 4.62 14.26 -4.61
C CYS A 211 5.04 15.45 -3.74
N LEU A 212 4.15 16.43 -3.50
CA LEU A 212 4.44 17.61 -2.67
C LEU A 212 4.39 17.31 -1.16
N PHE A 213 3.88 16.15 -0.76
CA PHE A 213 3.85 15.76 0.66
C PHE A 213 5.15 15.08 1.10
N PRO A 214 5.50 15.19 2.40
CA PRO A 214 6.64 14.48 2.96
C PRO A 214 6.45 12.95 2.86
N PRO A 215 7.52 12.17 2.59
CA PRO A 215 8.93 12.59 2.52
C PRO A 215 9.39 13.13 1.15
N LEU A 216 8.66 12.87 0.05
CA LEU A 216 9.09 13.29 -1.30
C LEU A 216 9.15 14.82 -1.47
N GLY A 217 8.15 15.54 -0.97
CA GLY A 217 8.12 17.00 -1.07
C GLY A 217 9.31 17.67 -0.36
N GLN A 218 9.72 17.10 0.78
CA GLN A 218 10.88 17.57 1.54
C GLN A 218 12.19 17.35 0.78
N LEU A 219 12.30 16.20 0.09
CA LEU A 219 13.45 15.87 -0.75
C LEU A 219 13.54 16.75 -2.01
N LEU A 220 12.40 17.05 -2.63
CA LEU A 220 12.33 17.76 -3.92
C LEU A 220 12.41 19.29 -3.78
N LEU A 221 11.77 19.86 -2.77
CA LEU A 221 11.63 21.32 -2.60
C LEU A 221 12.54 21.90 -1.50
N GLY A 222 13.29 21.05 -0.79
CA GLY A 222 14.06 21.45 0.39
C GLY A 222 13.20 21.61 1.64
N GLY A 223 13.86 21.67 2.81
CA GLY A 223 13.20 21.61 4.12
C GLY A 223 12.42 22.88 4.55
N GLU A 224 12.55 24.00 3.85
CA GLU A 224 12.11 25.32 4.34
C GLU A 224 11.09 26.03 3.44
N GLY A 225 10.34 25.29 2.62
CA GLY A 225 9.26 25.88 1.79
C GLY A 225 7.95 26.11 2.58
N TRP A 226 7.27 27.22 2.31
CA TRP A 226 5.89 27.45 2.79
C TRP A 226 4.92 26.34 2.36
N VAL A 227 5.17 25.76 1.17
CA VAL A 227 4.45 24.60 0.65
C VAL A 227 4.60 23.41 1.58
N LEU A 228 5.80 23.17 2.12
CA LEU A 228 6.07 22.03 2.99
C LEU A 228 5.43 22.22 4.37
N LYS A 229 5.46 23.43 4.93
CA LYS A 229 4.73 23.77 6.17
C LYS A 229 3.21 23.60 5.99
N GLY A 230 2.69 23.97 4.82
CA GLY A 230 1.30 23.74 4.46
C GLY A 230 0.95 22.26 4.36
N THR A 231 1.76 21.46 3.67
CA THR A 231 1.50 20.01 3.49
C THR A 231 1.73 19.20 4.77
N THR A 232 2.66 19.58 5.64
CA THR A 232 2.82 18.93 6.96
C THR A 232 1.64 19.22 7.88
N THR A 233 1.16 20.47 7.91
CA THR A 233 -0.05 20.86 8.66
C THR A 233 -1.28 20.13 8.12
N LEU A 234 -1.42 20.07 6.79
CA LEU A 234 -2.54 19.40 6.14
C LEU A 234 -2.50 17.89 6.34
N LYS A 235 -1.31 17.26 6.34
CA LYS A 235 -1.12 15.84 6.69
C LYS A 235 -1.60 15.54 8.11
N GLY A 236 -1.50 16.49 9.04
CA GLY A 236 -2.04 16.36 10.39
C GLY A 236 -3.56 16.35 10.46
N LEU A 237 -4.25 16.83 9.43
CA LEU A 237 -5.71 16.94 9.37
C LEU A 237 -6.35 15.92 8.42
N LEU A 238 -5.71 15.62 7.29
CA LEU A 238 -6.21 14.75 6.24
C LEU A 238 -5.09 13.83 5.75
N ASP A 239 -5.42 12.56 5.50
CA ASP A 239 -4.47 11.62 4.88
C ASP A 239 -3.98 12.15 3.52
N VAL A 240 -2.69 11.93 3.23
CA VAL A 240 -2.02 12.39 2.01
C VAL A 240 -2.74 11.89 0.75
N GLY A 241 -3.20 10.63 0.76
CA GLY A 241 -3.92 10.03 -0.35
C GLY A 241 -5.26 10.71 -0.59
N MET A 242 -5.96 11.11 0.47
CA MET A 242 -7.25 11.78 0.37
C MET A 242 -7.11 13.18 -0.24
N CYS A 243 -6.10 13.96 0.16
CA CYS A 243 -5.81 15.25 -0.46
C CYS A 243 -5.55 15.12 -1.96
N GLY A 244 -4.74 14.14 -2.36
CA GLY A 244 -4.50 13.84 -3.78
C GLY A 244 -5.76 13.46 -4.53
N ILE A 245 -6.62 12.61 -3.95
CA ILE A 245 -7.89 12.18 -4.57
C ILE A 245 -8.82 13.38 -4.79
N ILE A 246 -8.94 14.28 -3.81
CA ILE A 246 -9.81 15.47 -3.92
C ILE A 246 -9.37 16.31 -5.12
N VAL A 247 -8.08 16.61 -5.25
CA VAL A 247 -7.53 17.38 -6.38
C VAL A 247 -7.74 16.63 -7.70
N ASN A 248 -7.47 15.32 -7.71
CA ASN A 248 -7.66 14.46 -8.89
C ASN A 248 -9.11 14.49 -9.38
N VAL A 249 -10.08 14.28 -8.50
CA VAL A 249 -11.51 14.32 -8.82
C VAL A 249 -11.91 15.71 -9.35
N ALA A 250 -11.47 16.78 -8.68
CA ALA A 250 -11.79 18.14 -9.12
C ALA A 250 -11.27 18.43 -10.53
N VAL A 251 -10.00 18.14 -10.81
CA VAL A 251 -9.38 18.35 -12.13
C VAL A 251 -9.99 17.41 -13.18
N PHE A 252 -10.24 16.15 -12.82
CA PHE A 252 -10.88 15.16 -13.69
C PHE A 252 -12.25 15.63 -14.16
N ILE A 253 -13.09 16.11 -13.23
CA ILE A 253 -14.44 16.61 -13.52
C ILE A 253 -14.35 17.87 -14.39
N LEU A 254 -13.55 18.85 -13.97
CA LEU A 254 -13.39 20.12 -14.70
C LEU A 254 -12.95 19.89 -16.14
N VAL A 255 -11.85 19.16 -16.35
CA VAL A 255 -11.31 18.93 -17.69
C VAL A 255 -12.22 18.03 -18.53
N SER A 256 -12.97 17.11 -17.90
CA SER A 256 -13.96 16.28 -18.60
C SER A 256 -15.20 17.03 -19.06
N PHE A 257 -15.56 18.15 -18.41
CA PHE A 257 -16.63 19.02 -18.92
C PHE A 257 -16.22 19.73 -20.21
N PHE A 258 -14.95 20.11 -20.36
CA PHE A 258 -14.45 20.84 -21.53
C PHE A 258 -13.88 19.94 -22.64
N SER A 259 -13.71 18.64 -22.39
CA SER A 259 -13.06 17.73 -23.34
C SER A 259 -14.04 16.82 -24.06
N PRO A 260 -13.76 16.47 -25.34
CA PRO A 260 -14.60 15.53 -26.08
C PRO A 260 -14.57 14.15 -25.40
N ARG A 261 -15.75 13.50 -25.42
CA ARG A 261 -15.92 12.16 -24.86
C ARG A 261 -15.17 11.12 -25.70
N PRO A 262 -14.79 9.97 -25.10
CA PRO A 262 -14.24 8.85 -25.85
C PRO A 262 -15.21 8.38 -26.92
N GLU A 263 -14.67 7.83 -28.00
CA GLU A 263 -15.42 7.31 -29.14
C GLU A 263 -16.51 6.30 -28.70
N LYS A 264 -17.68 6.34 -29.37
CA LYS A 264 -18.83 5.50 -28.98
C LYS A 264 -18.54 4.00 -29.11
N SER A 265 -17.77 3.60 -30.12
CA SER A 265 -17.36 2.22 -30.37
C SER A 265 -16.67 1.59 -29.15
N HIS A 266 -15.63 2.24 -28.61
CA HIS A 266 -14.92 1.77 -27.42
C HIS A 266 -15.79 1.72 -26.16
N ARG A 267 -16.79 2.60 -26.05
CA ARG A 267 -17.71 2.62 -24.89
C ARG A 267 -18.74 1.49 -24.95
N GLU A 268 -19.19 1.15 -26.15
CA GLU A 268 -20.13 0.06 -26.40
C GLU A 268 -19.46 -1.31 -26.27
N GLU A 269 -18.24 -1.46 -26.78
CA GLU A 269 -17.39 -2.65 -26.59
C GLU A 269 -17.16 -2.94 -25.11
N PHE A 270 -16.65 -1.95 -24.36
CA PHE A 270 -16.45 -2.09 -22.91
C PHE A 270 -17.75 -2.38 -22.15
N ALA A 271 -18.89 -1.82 -22.59
CA ALA A 271 -20.19 -2.09 -21.98
C ALA A 271 -20.71 -3.51 -22.27
N ARG A 272 -20.33 -4.11 -23.41
CA ARG A 272 -20.64 -5.51 -23.74
C ARG A 272 -19.81 -6.44 -22.87
N ASP A 273 -18.50 -6.23 -22.80
CA ASP A 273 -17.59 -7.07 -21.99
C ASP A 273 -18.00 -7.11 -20.52
N LEU A 274 -18.40 -5.97 -19.96
CA LEU A 274 -18.90 -5.90 -18.59
C LEU A 274 -20.17 -6.73 -18.34
N LYS A 275 -21.03 -6.89 -19.35
CA LYS A 275 -22.25 -7.71 -19.24
C LYS A 275 -21.97 -9.20 -19.36
N GLU A 276 -20.90 -9.60 -20.05
CA GLU A 276 -20.50 -11.00 -20.15
C GLU A 276 -19.84 -11.52 -18.86
N VAL A 277 -19.25 -10.62 -18.08
CA VAL A 277 -18.54 -10.96 -16.82
C VAL A 277 -19.44 -10.85 -15.57
N SER A 278 -20.54 -10.09 -15.63
CA SER A 278 -21.50 -9.89 -14.52
C SER A 278 -22.48 -11.04 -14.34
#